data_AF-X1L540-F1
#
_entry.id   AF-X1L540-F1
#
_cell.length_a   1.000
_cell.length_b   1.000
_cell.length_c   1.000
_cell.angle_alpha   90.00
_cell.angle_beta   90.00
_cell.angle_gamma   90.00
#
_symmetry.space_group_name_H-M   'P 1'
#
loop_
_entity.id
_entity.type
_entity.pdbx_description
1 polymer ?
#
loop_
_entity_poly.entity_id
_entity_poly.type
_entity_poly.pdbx_seq_one_letter_code
_entity_poly.pdbx_strand_id
1 'polypeptide(L)' 'VTCAKMIINSGITKIIYKEKYPDELARKLLKEARVIEIYYE' A
#
# COMPACT_ATOMS: atom_id res chain seq x y z
N VAL A 1 -6.12 -0.69 7.24
CA VAL A 1 -5.27 -1.89 7.46
C VAL A 1 -5.61 -3.07 6.54
N THR A 2 -6.89 -3.41 6.34
CA THR A 2 -7.31 -4.63 5.60
C THR A 2 -6.77 -4.71 4.17
N CYS A 3 -6.90 -3.65 3.37
CA CYS A 3 -6.42 -3.64 1.98
C CYS A 3 -4.90 -3.82 1.88
N ALA A 4 -4.13 -3.19 2.78
CA ALA A 4 -2.68 -3.35 2.83
C ALA A 4 -2.28 -4.82 3.03
N LYS A 5 -2.95 -5.55 3.93
CA LYS A 5 -2.71 -6.99 4.13
C LYS A 5 -3.04 -7.81 2.88
N MET A 6 -4.12 -7.49 2.19
CA MET A 6 -4.48 -8.17 0.93
C MET A 6 -3.41 -7.96 -0.15
N ILE A 7 -2.91 -6.73 -0.31
CA ILE A 7 -1.85 -6.38 -1.27
C ILE A 7 -0.57 -7.16 -0.96
N ILE A 8 -0.15 -7.19 0.30
CA ILE A 8 1.06 -7.89 0.74
C ILE A 8 0.93 -9.40 0.52
N ASN A 9 -0.16 -10.00 1.00
CA ASN A 9 -0.36 -11.45 0.95
C ASN A 9 -0.58 -11.98 -0.48
N SER A 10 -1.06 -11.14 -1.39
CA SER A 10 -1.19 -11.49 -2.81
C SER A 10 0.13 -11.37 -3.59
N GLY A 11 1.22 -10.95 -2.94
CA GLY A 11 2.52 -10.81 -3.58
C GLY A 11 2.64 -9.57 -4.48
N ILE A 12 1.74 -8.59 -4.33
CA ILE A 12 1.81 -7.34 -5.09
C ILE A 12 2.99 -6.51 -4.57
N THR A 13 3.89 -6.14 -5.47
CA THR A 13 5.10 -5.38 -5.14
C THR A 13 4.99 -3.88 -5.44
N LYS A 14 3.96 -3.46 -6.18
CA LYS A 14 3.75 -2.06 -6.58
C LYS A 14 2.27 -1.74 -6.71
N ILE A 15 1.87 -0.61 -6.15
CA ILE A 15 0.52 -0.05 -6.27
C ILE A 15 0.59 1.40 -6.76
N ILE A 16 -0.31 1.73 -7.69
CA ILE A 16 -0.46 3.07 -8.27
C ILE A 16 -1.89 3.49 -8.04
N TYR A 17 -2.11 4.63 -7.42
CA TYR A 17 -3.46 5.05 -7.04
C TYR A 17 -3.60 6.57 -7.02
N LYS A 18 -4.83 7.03 -7.25
CA LYS A 18 -5.17 8.45 -7.38
C LYS A 18 -5.31 9.16 -6.03
N GLU A 19 -5.78 8.44 -5.01
CA GLU A 19 -6.06 9.02 -3.70
C GLU A 19 -5.22 8.37 -2.61
N LYS A 20 -4.66 9.18 -1.71
CA LYS A 20 -3.84 8.68 -0.60
C LYS A 20 -4.65 7.80 0.34
N TYR A 21 -4.10 6.63 0.69
CA TYR A 21 -4.57 5.90 1.87
C TYR A 21 -4.55 6.86 3.08
N PRO A 22 -5.70 7.11 3.72
CA PRO A 22 -5.79 8.02 4.88
C PRO A 22 -5.22 7.38 6.16
N ASP A 23 -4.94 6.08 6.11
CA ASP A 23 -4.53 5.26 7.26
C ASP A 23 -2.99 5.13 7.31
N GLU A 24 -2.37 5.80 8.28
CA GLU A 24 -0.92 5.75 8.52
C GLU A 24 -0.42 4.33 8.81
N LEU A 25 -1.20 3.50 9.50
CA LEU A 25 -0.83 2.13 9.83
C LEU A 25 -0.80 1.25 8.57
N ALA A 26 -1.74 1.44 7.65
CA ALA A 26 -1.73 0.74 6.36
C ALA A 26 -0.47 1.08 5.54
N ARG A 27 -0.09 2.36 5.49
CA ARG A 27 1.12 2.80 4.78
C ARG A 27 2.39 2.27 5.43
N LYS A 28 2.45 2.22 6.76
CA LYS A 28 3.57 1.60 7.49
C LYS A 28 3.73 0.12 7.12
N LEU A 29 2.63 -0.64 7.08
CA LEU A 29 2.66 -2.05 6.69
C LEU A 29 3.14 -2.26 5.25
N LEU A 30 2.65 -1.44 4.30
CA LEU A 30 3.10 -1.50 2.91
C LEU A 30 4.60 -1.20 2.79
N LYS A 31 5.09 -0.19 3.54
CA LYS A 31 6.51 0.17 3.59
C LYS A 31 7.38 -0.95 4.18
N GLU A 32 6.97 -1.55 5.29
CA GLU A 32 7.69 -2.67 5.92
C GLU A 32 7.75 -3.89 5.00
N ALA A 33 6.68 -4.15 4.25
CA ALA A 33 6.60 -5.21 3.25
C ALA A 33 7.28 -4.87 1.90
N ARG A 34 7.92 -3.70 1.78
CA ARG A 34 8.62 -3.23 0.56
C ARG A 34 7.70 -3.11 -0.67
N VAL A 35 6.44 -2.77 -0.46
CA VAL A 35 5.51 -2.45 -1.55
C VAL A 35 5.75 -1.00 -2.00
N ILE A 36 5.95 -0.79 -3.30
CA ILE A 36 6.17 0.55 -3.87
C ILE A 36 4.83 1.24 -4.06
N GLU A 37 4.66 2.42 -3.45
CA GLU A 37 3.47 3.25 -3.59
C GLU A 37 3.75 4.43 -4.52
N ILE A 38 2.93 4.60 -5.56
CA ILE A 38 2.98 5.79 -6.45
C ILE A 38 1.63 6.51 -6.39
N TYR A 39 1.71 7.80 -6.13
CA TYR A 39 0.59 8.74 -6.17
C TYR A 39 0.61 9.46 -7.51
N TYR A 40 -0.50 9.46 -8.22
CA TYR A 40 -0.68 10.31 -9.41
C TYR A 40 -1.93 11.17 -9.23
N GLU A 41 -1.89 12.39 -9.75
CA GLU A 41 -3.02 13.34 -9.76
C GLU A 41 -3.99 13.04 -10.91
#